data_AF-A0ABD6BH00-F1
#
_entry.id   AF-A0ABD6BH00-F1
#
_cell.length_a   1.000
_cell.length_b   1.000
_cell.length_c   1.000
_cell.angle_alpha   90.00
_cell.angle_beta   90.00
_cell.angle_gamma   90.00
#
_symmetry.space_group_name_H-M   'P 1'
#
loop_
_entity.id
_entity.type
_entity.pdbx_description
1 polymer ?
#
loop_
_entity_poly.entity_id
_entity_poly.type
_entity_poly.pdbx_seq_one_letter_code
_entity_poly.pdbx_strand_id
1 'polypeptide(L)'
;MNTVEDDTGKRYLLLKHSDSASLVRDPETGNECYVQNDRLEPVDGQSPLETAARSVSEPLLTLLTTVHDEKTLGLLLELATRGPLGVRTLLDAYEFCESDLHGRLTVLSAAGLLEETDVAGERGYRLTEDCETALEAIRDIEPTGMHDGSD
;
A
#
# COMPACT_ATOMS: atom_id res chain seq x y z
N MET A 1 5.59 0.89 23.61
CA MET A 1 5.57 -0.22 22.63
C MET A 1 6.70 0.07 21.67
N ASN A 2 7.65 -0.85 21.52
CA ASN A 2 8.86 -0.65 20.71
C ASN A 2 8.94 -1.74 19.64
N THR A 3 9.69 -1.51 18.58
CA THR A 3 10.01 -2.53 17.58
C THR A 3 11.21 -3.35 18.05
N VAL A 4 11.11 -4.67 17.95
CA VAL A 4 12.22 -5.60 18.16
C VAL A 4 12.32 -6.56 16.98
N GLU A 5 13.52 -7.05 16.71
CA GLU A 5 13.82 -7.99 15.63
C GLU A 5 14.44 -9.27 16.22
N ASP A 6 14.10 -10.42 15.66
CA ASP A 6 14.69 -11.69 16.05
C ASP A 6 15.90 -12.08 15.19
N ASP A 7 16.53 -13.21 15.53
CA ASP A 7 17.69 -13.77 14.80
C ASP A 7 17.40 -14.17 13.34
N THR A 8 16.13 -14.23 12.93
CA THR A 8 15.71 -14.48 11.55
C THR A 8 15.45 -13.19 10.77
N GLY A 9 15.52 -12.03 11.41
CA GLY A 9 15.15 -10.74 10.85
C GLY A 9 13.64 -10.46 10.92
N LYS A 10 12.85 -11.32 11.60
CA LYS A 10 11.42 -11.10 11.77
C LYS A 10 11.18 -10.05 12.84
N ARG A 11 10.30 -9.10 12.53
CA ARG A 11 10.01 -7.95 13.38
C ARG A 11 8.74 -8.15 14.18
N TYR A 12 8.78 -7.64 15.41
CA TYR A 12 7.68 -7.71 16.35
C TYR A 12 7.45 -6.38 17.07
N LEU A 13 6.25 -6.27 17.64
CA LEU A 13 5.89 -5.22 18.58
C LEU A 13 6.07 -5.71 20.01
N LEU A 14 7.01 -5.11 20.73
CA LEU A 14 7.27 -5.41 22.13
C LEU A 14 6.11 -4.90 23.01
N LEU A 15 5.36 -5.85 23.57
CA LEU A 15 4.23 -5.57 24.47
C LEU A 15 4.68 -5.50 25.93
N LYS A 16 5.50 -6.46 26.36
CA LYS A 16 6.01 -6.52 27.73
C LYS A 16 7.41 -7.12 27.77
N HIS A 17 8.32 -6.43 28.45
CA HIS A 17 9.65 -6.94 28.78
C HIS A 17 9.62 -7.68 30.13
N SER A 18 10.31 -8.81 30.25
CA SER A 18 10.54 -9.54 31.52
C SER A 18 11.97 -10.08 31.56
N ASP A 19 12.39 -10.77 32.62
CA ASP A 19 13.83 -11.05 32.85
C ASP A 19 14.44 -12.01 31.84
N SER A 20 13.73 -13.09 31.46
CA SER A 20 14.24 -14.10 30.51
C SER A 20 13.61 -14.00 29.13
N ALA A 21 12.31 -13.70 29.07
CA ALA A 21 11.56 -13.65 27.83
C ALA A 21 10.62 -12.45 27.79
N SER A 22 10.45 -11.88 26.60
CA SER A 22 9.53 -10.78 26.34
C SER A 22 8.29 -11.28 25.62
N LEU A 23 7.14 -10.69 25.97
CA LEU A 23 5.90 -10.86 25.22
C LEU A 23 5.92 -9.89 24.04
N VAL A 24 5.80 -10.45 22.85
CA VAL A 24 5.80 -9.71 21.59
C VAL A 24 4.54 -10.04 20.79
N ARG A 25 4.11 -9.10 19.94
CA ARG A 25 3.03 -9.31 18.97
C ARG A 25 3.61 -9.32 17.57
N ASP A 26 3.25 -10.33 16.80
CA ASP A 26 3.52 -10.42 15.37
C ASP A 26 2.60 -9.44 14.62
N PRO A 27 3.14 -8.45 13.89
CA PRO A 27 2.31 -7.50 13.14
C PRO A 27 1.59 -8.14 11.95
N GLU A 28 2.11 -9.24 11.39
CA GLU A 28 1.50 -9.95 10.25
C GLU A 28 0.27 -10.74 10.66
N THR A 29 0.38 -11.48 11.77
CA THR A 29 -0.67 -12.41 12.21
C THR A 29 -1.52 -11.88 13.36
N GLY A 30 -1.06 -10.83 14.04
CA GLY A 30 -1.67 -10.31 15.27
C GLY A 30 -1.45 -11.20 16.50
N ASN A 31 -0.83 -12.37 16.34
CA ASN A 31 -0.61 -13.32 17.43
C ASN A 31 0.44 -12.81 18.42
N GLU A 32 0.24 -13.13 19.69
CA GLU A 32 1.20 -12.85 20.76
C GLU A 32 1.99 -14.10 21.10
N CYS A 33 3.31 -13.95 21.30
CA CYS A 33 4.17 -15.04 21.72
C CYS A 33 5.29 -14.54 22.65
N TYR A 34 5.87 -15.47 23.42
CA TYR A 34 7.03 -15.21 24.24
C TYR A 34 8.30 -15.58 23.47
N VAL A 35 9.24 -14.63 23.37
CA VAL A 35 10.56 -14.84 22.77
C VAL A 35 11.63 -14.54 23.82
N GLN A 36 12.69 -15.35 23.86
CA GLN A 36 13.81 -15.13 24.78
C GLN A 36 14.50 -13.80 24.45
N ASN A 37 14.87 -13.04 25.48
CA ASN A 37 15.43 -11.70 25.28
C ASN A 37 16.78 -11.72 24.56
N ASP A 38 17.55 -12.80 24.71
CA ASP A 38 18.85 -12.98 24.04
C ASP A 38 18.71 -13.22 22.52
N ARG A 39 17.49 -13.45 22.04
CA ARG A 39 17.13 -13.54 20.63
C ARG A 39 16.44 -12.29 20.10
N LEU A 40 16.30 -11.23 20.91
CA LEU A 40 15.63 -10.00 20.50
C LEU A 40 16.58 -8.80 20.55
N GLU A 41 16.67 -8.09 19.43
CA GLU A 41 17.40 -6.83 19.35
C GLU A 41 16.42 -5.67 19.15
N PRO A 42 16.58 -4.55 19.88
CA PRO A 42 15.77 -3.36 19.65
C PRO A 42 16.11 -2.73 18.29
N VAL A 43 15.07 -2.34 17.54
CA VAL A 43 15.26 -1.62 16.28
C VAL A 43 15.14 -0.12 16.55
N ASP A 44 16.27 0.57 16.60
CA ASP A 44 16.33 2.00 16.86
C ASP A 44 15.75 2.82 15.70
N GLY A 45 15.10 3.93 16.03
CA GLY A 45 14.63 4.94 15.06
C GLY A 45 13.40 4.55 14.23
N GLN A 46 12.81 3.37 14.43
CA GLN A 46 11.58 2.96 13.74
C GLN A 46 10.34 3.15 14.61
N SER A 47 9.29 3.73 14.01
CA SER A 47 8.00 3.84 14.67
C SER A 47 7.35 2.46 14.80
N PRO A 48 6.79 2.10 15.98
CA PRO A 48 5.97 0.90 16.13
C PRO A 48 4.77 0.87 15.16
N LEU A 49 4.27 2.03 14.75
CA LEU A 49 3.18 2.12 13.76
C LEU A 49 3.68 1.84 12.34
N GLU A 50 4.90 2.24 11.99
CA GLU A 50 5.52 1.87 10.70
C GLU A 50 5.81 0.37 10.65
N THR A 51 6.25 -0.23 11.76
CA THR A 51 6.38 -1.68 11.89
C THR A 51 5.04 -2.39 11.73
N ALA A 52 3.99 -1.86 12.35
CA ALA A 52 2.65 -2.40 12.18
C ALA A 52 2.16 -2.28 10.74
N ALA A 53 2.44 -1.16 10.06
CA ALA A 53 2.05 -0.93 8.66
C ALA A 53 2.74 -1.89 7.69
N ARG A 54 3.98 -2.32 7.98
CA ARG A 54 4.72 -3.30 7.16
C ARG A 54 4.16 -4.72 7.19
N SER A 55 3.07 -4.97 7.91
CA SER A 55 2.31 -6.21 7.75
C SER A 55 1.51 -6.27 6.46
N VAL A 56 1.25 -5.12 5.82
CA VAL A 56 0.73 -5.09 4.45
C VAL A 56 1.89 -5.27 3.46
N SER A 57 1.59 -5.82 2.28
CA SER A 57 2.59 -5.96 1.22
C SER A 57 3.11 -4.58 0.79
N GLU A 58 4.40 -4.51 0.40
CA GLU A 58 5.02 -3.25 -0.04
C GLU A 58 4.22 -2.55 -1.15
N PRO A 59 3.74 -3.25 -2.21
CA PRO A 59 2.92 -2.61 -3.25
C PRO A 59 1.64 -1.95 -2.69
N LEU A 60 0.97 -2.60 -1.74
CA LEU A 60 -0.23 -2.08 -1.11
C LEU A 60 0.09 -0.90 -0.19
N LEU A 61 1.22 -0.95 0.54
CA LEU A 61 1.69 0.16 1.36
C LEU A 61 2.00 1.39 0.51
N THR A 62 2.70 1.22 -0.62
CA THR A 62 2.97 2.29 -1.59
C THR A 62 1.69 2.91 -2.12
N LEU A 63 0.70 2.08 -2.50
CA LEU A 63 -0.60 2.55 -2.97
C LEU A 63 -1.31 3.40 -1.89
N LEU A 64 -1.47 2.87 -0.68
CA LEU A 64 -2.19 3.53 0.43
C LEU A 64 -1.52 4.82 0.91
N THR A 65 -0.19 4.91 0.79
CA THR A 65 0.58 6.09 1.23
C THR A 65 0.81 7.12 0.13
N THR A 66 0.44 6.81 -1.12
CA THR A 66 0.55 7.74 -2.28
C THR A 66 -0.81 8.25 -2.76
N VAL A 67 -1.84 7.40 -2.71
CA VAL A 67 -3.17 7.70 -3.24
C VAL A 67 -4.07 8.22 -2.12
N HIS A 68 -4.31 9.53 -2.11
CA HIS A 68 -4.97 10.22 -0.98
C HIS A 68 -6.41 10.66 -1.26
N ASP A 69 -6.92 10.44 -2.47
CA ASP A 69 -8.26 10.87 -2.86
C ASP A 69 -8.87 9.92 -3.91
N GLU A 70 -10.21 9.93 -3.96
CA GLU A 70 -11.00 9.06 -4.84
C GLU A 70 -10.73 9.30 -6.32
N LYS A 71 -10.38 10.53 -6.73
CA LYS A 71 -10.10 10.82 -8.15
C LYS A 71 -8.78 10.20 -8.58
N THR A 72 -7.77 10.26 -7.72
CA THR A 72 -6.48 9.60 -7.97
C THR A 72 -6.63 8.08 -8.00
N LEU A 73 -7.41 7.49 -7.09
CA LEU A 73 -7.72 6.06 -7.14
C LEU A 73 -8.51 5.70 -8.41
N GLY A 74 -9.53 6.48 -8.76
CA GLY A 74 -10.34 6.30 -9.96
C GLY A 74 -9.50 6.31 -11.24
N LEU A 75 -8.52 7.21 -11.34
CA LEU A 75 -7.58 7.24 -12.46
C LEU A 75 -6.83 5.90 -12.62
N LEU A 76 -6.31 5.33 -11.52
CA LEU A 76 -5.61 4.04 -11.55
C LEU A 76 -6.57 2.89 -11.93
N LEU A 77 -7.81 2.92 -11.43
CA LEU A 77 -8.83 1.91 -11.76
C LEU A 77 -9.24 1.98 -13.24
N GLU A 78 -9.31 3.17 -13.82
CA GLU A 78 -9.59 3.36 -15.24
C GLU A 78 -8.45 2.84 -16.11
N LEU A 79 -7.18 3.08 -15.71
CA LEU A 79 -6.01 2.50 -16.38
C LEU A 79 -5.98 0.97 -16.26
N ALA A 80 -6.33 0.40 -15.10
CA ALA A 80 -6.47 -1.05 -14.92
C ALA A 80 -7.53 -1.65 -15.86
N THR A 81 -8.62 -0.91 -16.08
CA THR A 81 -9.79 -1.42 -16.83
C THR A 81 -9.63 -1.24 -18.34
N ARG A 82 -9.10 -0.09 -18.75
CA ARG A 82 -9.01 0.32 -20.17
C ARG A 82 -7.63 0.07 -20.77
N GLY A 83 -6.65 -0.28 -19.94
CA GLY A 83 -5.25 -0.36 -20.32
C GLY A 83 -4.58 1.02 -20.40
N PRO A 84 -3.41 1.12 -21.07
CA PRO A 84 -2.66 2.36 -21.20
C PRO A 84 -3.48 3.46 -21.87
N LEU A 85 -3.45 4.68 -21.31
CA LEU A 85 -4.15 5.84 -21.85
C LEU A 85 -3.20 7.00 -22.10
N GLY A 86 -3.40 7.68 -23.24
CA GLY A 86 -2.69 8.92 -23.59
C GLY A 86 -3.14 10.10 -22.73
N VAL A 87 -2.23 11.07 -22.50
CA VAL A 87 -2.52 12.25 -21.66
C VAL A 87 -3.71 13.04 -22.17
N ARG A 88 -3.86 13.20 -23.49
CA ARG A 88 -5.00 13.93 -24.07
C ARG A 88 -6.31 13.21 -23.81
N THR A 89 -6.32 11.89 -23.96
CA THR A 89 -7.49 11.05 -23.65
C THR A 89 -7.90 11.22 -22.18
N LEU A 90 -6.94 11.28 -21.26
CA LEU A 90 -7.21 11.49 -19.84
C LEU A 90 -7.78 12.88 -19.54
N LEU A 91 -7.24 13.94 -20.16
CA LEU A 91 -7.76 15.31 -20.01
C LEU A 91 -9.17 15.46 -20.57
N ASP A 92 -9.42 14.87 -21.75
CA ASP A 92 -10.70 15.00 -22.44
C ASP A 92 -11.82 14.21 -21.73
N ALA A 93 -11.51 13.06 -21.12
CA ALA A 93 -12.52 12.15 -20.56
C ALA A 93 -12.88 12.41 -19.09
N TYR A 94 -11.96 12.94 -18.26
CA TYR A 94 -12.13 12.96 -16.79
C TYR A 94 -12.13 14.36 -16.17
N GLU A 95 -12.36 15.40 -16.97
CA GLU A 95 -12.47 16.81 -16.51
C GLU A 95 -11.30 17.29 -15.63
N PHE A 96 -10.11 16.69 -15.79
CA PHE A 96 -8.92 17.17 -15.09
C PHE A 96 -8.44 18.48 -15.68
N CYS A 97 -8.06 19.42 -14.82
CA CYS A 97 -7.18 20.50 -15.24
C CYS A 97 -5.81 19.93 -15.62
N GLU A 98 -5.15 20.51 -16.63
CA GLU A 98 -3.85 20.01 -17.10
C GLU A 98 -2.79 19.94 -15.99
N SER A 99 -2.69 20.97 -15.16
CA SER A 99 -1.75 21.00 -14.03
C SER A 99 -2.05 19.94 -12.97
N ASP A 100 -3.34 19.68 -12.76
CA ASP A 100 -3.85 18.73 -11.76
C ASP A 100 -3.58 17.28 -12.20
N LEU A 101 -3.82 16.97 -13.48
CA LEU A 101 -3.44 15.67 -14.05
C LEU A 101 -1.92 15.47 -14.02
N HIS A 102 -1.15 16.43 -14.52
CA HIS A 102 0.31 16.30 -14.55
C HIS A 102 0.92 16.16 -13.15
N GLY A 103 0.39 16.86 -12.15
CA GLY A 103 0.78 16.71 -10.75
C GLY A 103 0.59 15.28 -10.26
N ARG A 104 -0.58 14.69 -10.50
CA ARG A 104 -0.87 13.29 -10.14
C ARG A 104 0.03 12.31 -10.86
N LEU A 105 0.16 12.42 -12.18
CA LEU A 105 0.99 11.53 -12.99
C LEU A 105 2.45 11.55 -12.53
N THR A 106 2.96 12.73 -12.16
CA THR A 106 4.33 12.89 -11.64
C THR A 106 4.51 12.15 -10.31
N VAL A 107 3.60 12.34 -9.35
CA VAL A 107 3.67 11.69 -8.04
C VAL A 107 3.53 10.17 -8.17
N LEU A 108 2.55 9.71 -8.94
CA LEU A 108 2.29 8.28 -9.16
C LEU A 108 3.46 7.59 -9.89
N SER A 109 4.07 8.26 -10.87
CA SER A 109 5.25 7.71 -11.55
C SER A 109 6.47 7.68 -10.62
N ALA A 110 6.67 8.73 -9.82
CA ALA A 110 7.77 8.78 -8.84
C ALA A 110 7.63 7.71 -7.74
N ALA A 111 6.39 7.36 -7.38
CA ALA A 111 6.09 6.27 -6.46
C ALA A 111 6.17 4.87 -7.10
N GLY A 112 6.43 4.77 -8.40
CA GLY A 112 6.49 3.48 -9.11
C GLY A 112 5.12 2.84 -9.34
N LEU A 113 4.03 3.59 -9.25
CA LEU A 113 2.68 3.10 -9.53
C LEU A 113 2.30 3.20 -11.01
N LEU A 114 2.96 4.12 -11.73
CA LEU A 114 2.80 4.32 -13.16
C LEU A 114 4.13 4.27 -13.88
N GLU A 115 4.09 3.87 -15.15
CA GLU A 115 5.19 4.02 -16.09
C GLU A 115 4.73 4.73 -17.37
N GLU A 116 5.60 5.59 -17.89
CA GLU A 116 5.35 6.30 -19.14
C GLU A 116 5.45 5.34 -20.33
N THR A 117 4.55 5.48 -21.29
CA THR A 117 4.51 4.66 -22.51
C THR A 117 4.01 5.49 -23.71
N ASP A 118 4.13 4.94 -24.91
CA ASP A 118 3.56 5.56 -26.12
C ASP A 118 2.18 4.96 -26.40
N VAL A 119 1.18 5.82 -26.52
CA VAL A 119 -0.20 5.45 -26.88
C VAL A 119 -0.56 6.25 -28.11
N ALA A 120 -0.69 5.59 -29.27
CA ALA A 120 -1.05 6.24 -30.53
C ALA A 120 -0.13 7.44 -30.92
N GLY A 121 1.17 7.36 -30.63
CA GLY A 121 2.14 8.41 -30.95
C GLY A 121 2.11 9.61 -30.00
N GLU A 122 1.40 9.51 -28.88
CA GLU A 122 1.45 10.47 -27.79
C GLU A 122 1.92 9.83 -26.49
N ARG A 123 2.41 10.68 -25.58
CA ARG A 123 2.76 10.25 -24.22
C ARG A 123 1.50 9.75 -23.52
N GLY A 124 1.58 8.53 -23.00
CA GLY A 124 0.58 7.91 -22.16
C GLY A 124 1.19 7.26 -20.93
N TYR A 125 0.33 6.67 -20.11
CA TYR A 125 0.72 6.00 -18.88
C TYR A 125 0.02 4.66 -18.77
N ARG A 126 0.72 3.69 -18.18
CA ARG A 126 0.17 2.39 -17.79
C ARG A 126 0.52 2.11 -16.34
N LEU A 127 -0.23 1.19 -15.72
CA LEU A 127 0.08 0.71 -14.39
C LEU A 127 1.37 -0.12 -14.43
N THR A 128 2.12 -0.08 -13.34
CA THR A 128 3.16 -1.07 -13.08
C THR A 128 2.55 -2.36 -12.54
N GLU A 129 3.30 -3.47 -12.64
CA GLU A 129 2.87 -4.78 -12.10
C GLU A 129 2.58 -4.71 -10.59
N ASP A 130 3.36 -3.94 -9.84
CA ASP A 130 3.15 -3.70 -8.40
C ASP A 130 1.83 -2.96 -8.14
N CYS A 131 1.52 -1.94 -8.96
CA CYS A 131 0.25 -1.23 -8.84
C CYS A 131 -0.95 -2.13 -9.18
N GLU A 132 -0.84 -2.96 -10.21
CA GLU A 132 -1.88 -3.94 -10.56
C GLU A 132 -2.13 -4.92 -9.41
N THR A 133 -1.06 -5.50 -8.86
CA THR A 133 -1.11 -6.41 -7.70
C THR A 133 -1.79 -5.75 -6.49
N ALA A 134 -1.45 -4.49 -6.20
CA ALA A 134 -2.06 -3.74 -5.10
C ALA A 134 -3.55 -3.45 -5.33
N LEU A 135 -3.96 -3.13 -6.57
CA LEU A 135 -5.36 -2.89 -6.92
C LEU A 135 -6.21 -4.17 -6.85
N GLU A 136 -5.66 -5.30 -7.27
CA GLU A 136 -6.32 -6.61 -7.15
C GLU A 136 -6.62 -6.92 -5.68
N ALA A 137 -5.65 -6.73 -4.78
CA ALA A 137 -5.79 -7.00 -3.36
C ALA A 137 -6.93 -6.21 -2.67
N ILE A 138 -7.26 -5.01 -3.17
CA ILE A 138 -8.35 -4.19 -2.61
C ILE A 138 -9.70 -4.38 -3.32
N ARG A 139 -9.70 -4.85 -4.57
CA ARG A 139 -10.93 -5.13 -5.33
C ARG A 139 -11.63 -6.41 -4.85
N ASP A 140 -10.87 -7.36 -4.32
CA ASP A 140 -11.38 -8.62 -3.78
C ASP A 140 -11.97 -8.49 -2.37
N ILE A 141 -11.99 -7.29 -1.80
CA ILE A 141 -12.72 -7.00 -0.56
C ILE A 141 -14.20 -6.90 -0.92
N GLU A 142 -14.92 -8.03 -0.91
CA GLU A 142 -16.38 -7.99 -0.96
C GLU A 142 -16.88 -7.06 0.16
N PRO A 143 -17.80 -6.12 -0.12
CA PRO A 143 -18.41 -5.31 0.92
C PRO A 143 -19.16 -6.23 1.87
N THR A 144 -18.52 -6.60 2.96
CA THR A 144 -19.12 -7.42 4.02
C THR A 144 -20.19 -6.57 4.70
N GLY A 145 -21.44 -6.73 4.26
CA GLY A 145 -22.60 -6.20 4.97
C GLY A 145 -23.57 -5.32 4.17
N MET A 146 -24.15 -5.86 3.09
CA MET A 146 -25.58 -5.61 2.85
C MET A 146 -26.32 -6.92 3.11
N HIS A 147 -26.54 -7.23 4.39
CA HIS A 147 -27.62 -8.13 4.76
C HIS A 147 -28.92 -7.40 4.45
N ASP A 148 -29.60 -7.87 3.42
CA ASP A 148 -30.92 -7.44 2.99
C ASP A 148 -31.89 -7.70 4.14
N GLY A 149 -32.16 -6.65 4.94
CA GLY A 149 -33.19 -6.68 5.95
C GLY A 149 -34.54 -6.54 5.27
N SER A 150 -35.16 -7.67 4.95
CA SER A 150 -36.60 -7.76 4.68
C SER A 150 -37.14 -8.98 5.41
N ASP A 151 -37.79 -8.72 6.54
CA ASP A 151 -38.78 -9.59 7.19
C ASP A 151 -40.14 -8.89 7.10
#